data_AF-A0A4Q3UGR7-F1
#
_entry.id   AF-A0A4Q3UGR7-F1
#
_cell.length_a   1.000
_cell.length_b   1.000
_cell.length_c   1.000
_cell.angle_alpha   90.00
_cell.angle_beta   90.00
_cell.angle_gamma   90.00
#
_symmetry.space_group_name_H-M   'P 1'
#
loop_
_entity.id
_entity.type
_entity.pdbx_description
1 polymer ?
#
loop_
_entity_poly.entity_id
_entity_poly.type
_entity_poly.pdbx_seq_one_letter_code
_entity_poly.pdbx_strand_id
1 'polypeptide(L)'
;MRLILGIAAALVAAACASSPVQGGPRPPQGPGPGGTQFGFWDRDAEGAVDADFRTFIMRTYNLGEEVRARSVLEKDGFTCRDANRPDGKPVPTLECERVYAHDQDVHAWVVEFWPKDREPRAHYMRTHIRDASKQYKEKRS
;
A
#
# COMPACT_ATOMS: atom_id res chain seq x y z
N MET A 1 -51.65 25.84 25.32
CA MET A 1 -50.96 24.63 25.83
C MET A 1 -50.00 24.18 24.74
N ARG A 2 -48.69 24.47 24.81
CA ARG A 2 -47.60 23.90 25.66
C ARG A 2 -47.09 22.52 25.16
N LEU A 3 -45.81 22.54 24.73
CA LEU A 3 -44.76 21.48 24.76
C LEU A 3 -44.89 20.35 23.72
N ILE A 4 -44.07 20.27 22.65
CA ILE A 4 -42.64 19.87 22.55
C ILE A 4 -42.31 18.64 23.39
N LEU A 5 -41.97 17.52 22.75
CA LEU A 5 -40.95 16.50 23.09
C LEU A 5 -41.00 15.45 21.95
N GLY A 6 -39.99 15.28 21.09
CA GLY A 6 -38.70 14.62 21.40
C GLY A 6 -38.93 13.10 21.39
N ILE A 7 -38.47 12.32 20.41
CA ILE A 7 -37.09 11.82 20.33
C ILE A 7 -36.81 11.39 18.88
N ALA A 8 -35.92 12.10 18.20
CA ALA A 8 -35.27 11.64 16.98
C ALA A 8 -34.01 10.86 17.39
N ALA A 9 -34.12 9.53 17.48
CA ALA A 9 -32.95 8.67 17.63
C ALA A 9 -32.36 8.40 16.25
N ALA A 10 -31.64 9.39 15.71
CA ALA A 10 -30.77 9.19 14.55
C ALA A 10 -29.52 8.42 15.00
N LEU A 11 -29.62 7.08 15.05
CA LEU A 11 -28.45 6.22 15.07
C LEU A 11 -27.83 6.23 13.67
N VAL A 12 -27.02 7.25 13.41
CA VAL A 12 -26.04 7.21 12.31
C VAL A 12 -24.96 6.24 12.76
N ALA A 13 -25.19 4.95 12.53
CA ALA A 13 -24.12 3.98 12.48
C ALA A 13 -23.24 4.39 11.30
N ALA A 14 -22.18 5.14 11.59
CA ALA A 14 -21.06 5.32 10.69
C ALA A 14 -20.42 3.95 10.51
N ALA A 15 -20.95 3.17 9.58
CA ALA A 15 -20.27 2.03 9.03
C ALA A 15 -19.03 2.57 8.31
N CYS A 16 -17.91 2.61 9.02
CA CYS A 16 -16.60 2.47 8.39
C CYS A 16 -16.56 1.05 7.80
N ALA A 17 -17.35 0.82 6.74
CA ALA A 17 -17.16 -0.31 5.87
C ALA A 17 -15.86 0.01 5.11
N SER A 18 -14.74 -0.44 5.66
CA SER A 18 -13.49 -0.55 4.94
C SER A 18 -13.82 -1.28 3.64
N SER A 19 -13.89 -0.51 2.54
CA SER A 19 -14.04 -1.10 1.22
C SER A 19 -12.96 -2.18 1.08
N PRO A 20 -13.29 -3.37 0.53
CA PRO A 20 -12.28 -4.39 0.32
C PRO A 20 -11.15 -3.74 -0.46
N VAL A 21 -9.91 -3.90 0.00
CA VAL A 21 -8.73 -3.37 -0.68
C VAL A 21 -8.72 -3.99 -2.06
N GLN A 22 -9.22 -3.22 -3.04
CA GLN A 22 -9.34 -3.65 -4.41
C GLN A 22 -7.94 -3.49 -5.01
N GLY A 23 -7.09 -4.49 -4.74
CA GLY A 23 -5.73 -4.53 -5.26
C GLY A 23 -5.73 -4.43 -6.78
N GLY A 24 -4.65 -3.87 -7.32
CA GLY A 24 -4.43 -3.79 -8.76
C GLY A 24 -4.26 -5.19 -9.40
N PRO A 25 -3.94 -5.26 -10.70
CA PRO A 25 -3.66 -6.53 -11.36
C PRO A 25 -2.55 -7.31 -10.64
N ARG A 26 -2.55 -8.64 -10.77
CA ARG A 26 -1.54 -9.50 -10.15
C ARG A 26 -0.12 -9.04 -10.56
N PRO A 27 0.78 -8.71 -9.61
CA PRO A 27 2.16 -8.38 -9.92
C PRO A 27 2.91 -9.62 -10.43
N PRO A 28 3.91 -9.44 -11.30
CA PRO A 28 4.79 -10.52 -11.72
C PRO A 28 5.51 -11.18 -10.53
N GLN A 29 5.99 -12.40 -10.73
CA GLN A 29 7.01 -12.99 -9.87
C GLN A 29 8.38 -12.63 -10.44
N GLY A 30 9.11 -11.74 -9.75
CA GLY A 30 10.38 -11.18 -10.24
C GLY A 30 10.20 -9.82 -10.95
N PRO A 31 10.97 -9.55 -12.03
CA PRO A 31 10.94 -8.25 -12.69
C PRO A 31 9.60 -7.90 -13.35
N GLY A 32 9.17 -6.65 -13.18
CA GLY A 32 8.01 -6.08 -13.87
C GLY A 32 8.32 -5.54 -15.27
N PRO A 33 7.29 -5.12 -16.04
CA PRO A 33 7.46 -4.51 -17.36
C PRO A 33 8.40 -3.29 -17.41
N GLY A 34 8.43 -2.50 -16.34
CA GLY A 34 9.35 -1.37 -16.13
C GLY A 34 10.68 -1.78 -15.49
N GLY A 35 10.83 -3.05 -15.12
CA GLY A 35 12.04 -3.62 -14.52
C GLY A 35 12.03 -3.66 -12.99
N THR A 36 10.98 -3.16 -12.33
CA THR A 36 10.89 -3.20 -10.86
C THR A 36 10.91 -4.63 -10.35
N GLN A 37 11.76 -4.91 -9.36
CA GLN A 37 11.88 -6.25 -8.78
C GLN A 37 10.80 -6.49 -7.71
N PHE A 38 9.80 -7.33 -8.03
CA PHE A 38 8.72 -7.68 -7.08
C PHE A 38 9.07 -8.84 -6.14
N GLY A 39 10.19 -9.53 -6.36
CA GLY A 39 10.53 -10.77 -5.65
C GLY A 39 9.59 -11.93 -5.99
N PHE A 40 9.75 -13.07 -5.33
CA PHE A 40 8.80 -14.19 -5.42
C PHE A 40 7.81 -14.14 -4.25
N TRP A 41 6.96 -13.10 -4.24
CA TRP A 41 6.08 -12.75 -3.12
C TRP A 41 5.04 -13.82 -2.74
N ASP A 42 4.79 -14.81 -3.62
CA ASP A 42 3.91 -15.94 -3.35
C ASP A 42 4.58 -17.11 -2.61
N ARG A 43 5.91 -17.09 -2.44
CA ARG A 43 6.70 -18.19 -1.87
C ARG A 43 7.64 -17.71 -0.79
N ASP A 44 8.27 -16.57 -1.04
CA ASP A 44 9.35 -16.08 -0.22
C ASP A 44 8.82 -15.49 1.10
N ALA A 45 9.72 -15.50 2.09
CA ALA A 45 9.49 -14.79 3.34
C ALA A 45 9.42 -13.28 3.09
N GLU A 46 8.56 -12.59 3.86
CA GLU A 46 8.33 -11.16 3.69
C GLU A 46 9.62 -10.32 3.72
N GLY A 47 10.50 -10.61 4.69
CA GLY A 47 11.78 -9.91 4.81
C GLY A 47 12.73 -10.12 3.63
N ALA A 48 12.63 -11.24 2.90
CA ALA A 48 13.43 -11.46 1.69
C ALA A 48 12.93 -10.59 0.53
N VAL A 49 11.61 -10.56 0.33
CA VAL A 49 10.97 -9.72 -0.69
C VAL A 49 11.23 -8.23 -0.42
N ASP A 50 11.10 -7.80 0.84
CA ASP A 50 11.42 -6.42 1.25
C ASP A 50 12.88 -6.06 1.01
N ALA A 51 13.81 -6.92 1.43
CA ALA A 51 15.23 -6.66 1.26
C ALA A 51 15.62 -6.51 -0.21
N ASP A 52 15.13 -7.40 -1.08
CA ASP A 52 15.41 -7.36 -2.52
C ASP A 52 14.78 -6.14 -3.19
N PHE A 53 13.51 -5.87 -2.89
CA PHE A 53 12.79 -4.71 -3.42
C PHE A 53 13.47 -3.41 -3.01
N ARG A 54 13.78 -3.24 -1.72
CA ARG A 54 14.47 -2.06 -1.21
C ARG A 54 15.84 -1.89 -1.85
N THR A 55 16.62 -2.97 -1.94
CA THR A 55 17.94 -2.95 -2.57
C THR A 55 17.85 -2.54 -4.03
N PHE A 56 16.86 -3.04 -4.78
CA PHE A 56 16.63 -2.65 -6.15
C PHE A 56 16.32 -1.15 -6.26
N ILE A 57 15.37 -0.63 -5.48
CA ILE A 57 14.95 0.76 -5.56
C ILE A 57 16.10 1.73 -5.22
N MET A 58 16.81 1.47 -4.13
CA MET A 58 17.94 2.31 -3.70
C MET A 58 19.10 2.31 -4.71
N ARG A 59 19.28 1.23 -5.48
CA ARG A 59 20.30 1.17 -6.54
C ARG A 59 19.85 1.79 -7.86
N THR A 60 18.54 1.85 -8.09
CA THR A 60 17.97 2.24 -9.39
C THR A 60 17.76 3.75 -9.50
N TYR A 61 17.41 4.40 -8.38
CA TYR A 61 17.03 5.81 -8.38
C TYR A 61 17.81 6.62 -7.34
N ASN A 62 18.15 7.85 -7.70
CA ASN A 62 18.67 8.88 -6.81
C ASN A 62 17.60 9.96 -6.54
N LEU A 63 17.88 10.85 -5.59
CA LEU A 63 17.09 12.07 -5.41
C LEU A 63 17.11 12.93 -6.71
N GLY A 64 15.98 13.51 -7.10
CA GLY A 64 15.86 14.30 -8.34
C GLY A 64 15.44 13.48 -9.57
N GLU A 65 15.35 12.14 -9.44
CA GLU A 65 14.87 11.25 -10.51
C GLU A 65 13.38 10.91 -10.38
N GLU A 66 12.58 11.68 -9.62
CA GLU A 66 11.16 11.41 -9.34
C GLU A 66 10.34 11.27 -10.62
N VAL A 67 10.61 12.11 -11.64
CA VAL A 67 9.91 12.06 -12.93
C VAL A 67 10.19 10.73 -13.66
N ARG A 68 11.45 10.28 -13.64
CA ARG A 68 11.85 8.99 -14.22
C ARG A 68 11.25 7.84 -13.44
N ALA A 69 11.34 7.88 -12.12
CA ALA A 69 10.80 6.87 -11.22
C ALA A 69 9.29 6.70 -11.42
N ARG A 70 8.53 7.81 -11.48
CA ARG A 70 7.09 7.78 -11.79
C ARG A 70 6.82 7.04 -13.09
N SER A 71 7.47 7.44 -14.18
CA SER A 71 7.23 6.86 -15.50
C SER A 71 7.50 5.35 -15.54
N VAL A 72 8.51 4.88 -14.80
CA VAL A 72 8.84 3.45 -14.72
C VAL A 72 7.87 2.69 -13.81
N LEU A 73 7.64 3.21 -12.59
CA LEU A 73 6.80 2.57 -11.59
C LEU A 73 5.33 2.49 -12.04
N GLU A 74 4.81 3.50 -12.76
CA GLU A 74 3.45 3.44 -13.32
C GLU A 74 3.31 2.34 -14.39
N LYS A 75 4.34 2.08 -15.20
CA LYS A 75 4.35 0.93 -16.12
C LYS A 75 4.37 -0.40 -15.37
N ASP A 76 4.99 -0.40 -14.20
CA ASP A 76 4.94 -1.49 -13.23
C ASP A 76 3.68 -1.45 -12.36
N GLY A 77 2.63 -0.73 -12.76
CA GLY A 77 1.32 -0.76 -12.11
C GLY A 77 1.25 -0.09 -10.73
N PHE A 78 2.24 0.73 -10.38
CA PHE A 78 2.16 1.59 -9.20
C PHE A 78 1.21 2.77 -9.46
N THR A 79 0.49 3.18 -8.43
CA THR A 79 -0.22 4.45 -8.36
C THR A 79 0.67 5.47 -7.70
N CYS A 80 1.06 6.52 -8.42
CA CYS A 80 1.95 7.56 -7.92
C CYS A 80 1.18 8.84 -7.55
N ARG A 81 1.58 9.48 -6.45
CA ARG A 81 1.00 10.71 -5.91
C ARG A 81 2.12 11.69 -5.54
N ASP A 82 1.85 12.97 -5.79
CA ASP A 82 2.78 14.05 -5.52
C ASP A 82 2.53 14.74 -4.19
N ALA A 83 3.48 15.57 -3.76
CA ALA A 83 3.45 16.32 -2.50
C ALA A 83 2.28 17.30 -2.28
N ASN A 84 1.29 17.38 -3.19
CA ASN A 84 0.21 18.35 -3.07
C ASN A 84 -0.92 17.85 -2.14
N ARG A 85 -0.67 17.81 -0.82
CA ARG A 85 -1.68 17.44 0.19
C ARG A 85 -2.08 18.65 1.06
N PRO A 86 -3.39 18.85 1.32
CA PRO A 86 -3.90 20.07 1.97
C PRO A 86 -3.68 20.13 3.50
N ASP A 87 -3.14 19.06 4.11
CA ASP A 87 -3.06 18.88 5.56
C ASP A 87 -1.78 19.45 6.20
N GLY A 88 -0.88 20.05 5.40
CA GLY A 88 0.30 20.79 5.87
C GLY A 88 1.38 19.92 6.52
N LYS A 89 1.24 18.60 6.49
CA LYS A 89 2.24 17.67 6.99
C LYS A 89 3.37 17.50 5.97
N PRO A 90 4.61 17.23 6.42
CA PRO A 90 5.67 16.79 5.52
C PRO A 90 5.22 15.54 4.79
N VAL A 91 5.20 15.61 3.46
CA VAL A 91 4.88 14.50 2.57
C VAL A 91 6.06 14.24 1.63
N PRO A 92 6.21 13.00 1.12
CA PRO A 92 7.16 12.73 0.05
C PRO A 92 6.90 13.63 -1.16
N THR A 93 7.96 14.03 -1.86
CA THR A 93 7.86 14.67 -3.18
C THR A 93 7.07 13.79 -4.15
N LEU A 94 7.33 12.48 -4.07
CA LEU A 94 6.67 11.42 -4.83
C LEU A 94 6.46 10.21 -3.92
N GLU A 95 5.25 9.68 -3.90
CA GLU A 95 4.85 8.45 -3.23
C GLU A 95 4.20 7.53 -4.28
N CYS A 96 4.80 6.38 -4.54
CA CYS A 96 4.27 5.39 -5.47
C CYS A 96 3.93 4.12 -4.71
N GLU A 97 2.70 3.67 -4.82
CA GLU A 97 2.19 2.48 -4.13
C GLU A 97 1.60 1.49 -5.13
N ARG A 98 1.92 0.21 -4.95
CA ARG A 98 1.20 -0.90 -5.57
C ARG A 98 0.67 -1.82 -4.50
N VAL A 99 -0.63 -2.07 -4.54
CA VAL A 99 -1.31 -3.00 -3.61
C VAL A 99 -1.91 -4.16 -4.40
N TYR A 100 -1.75 -5.37 -3.89
CA TYR A 100 -2.34 -6.57 -4.45
C TYR A 100 -2.90 -7.46 -3.34
N ALA A 101 -4.16 -7.86 -3.47
CA ALA A 101 -4.79 -8.81 -2.55
C ALA A 101 -4.77 -10.21 -3.16
N HIS A 102 -4.30 -11.20 -2.39
CA HIS A 102 -4.30 -12.61 -2.76
C HIS A 102 -4.80 -13.45 -1.57
N ASP A 103 -5.90 -14.16 -1.75
CA ASP A 103 -6.57 -14.94 -0.71
C ASP A 103 -6.86 -14.10 0.56
N GLN A 104 -6.11 -14.30 1.63
CA GLN A 104 -6.21 -13.58 2.89
C GLN A 104 -5.06 -12.59 3.11
N ASP A 105 -4.16 -12.45 2.14
CA ASP A 105 -3.00 -11.57 2.24
C ASP A 105 -3.16 -10.34 1.36
N VAL A 106 -2.74 -9.20 1.90
CA VAL A 106 -2.57 -7.94 1.17
C VAL A 106 -1.09 -7.63 1.10
N HIS A 107 -0.59 -7.59 -0.12
CA HIS A 107 0.77 -7.25 -0.46
C HIS A 107 0.83 -5.77 -0.84
N ALA A 108 1.74 -5.02 -0.24
CA ALA A 108 1.96 -3.61 -0.60
C ALA A 108 3.44 -3.36 -0.84
N TRP A 109 3.73 -2.73 -1.99
CA TRP A 109 5.03 -2.20 -2.35
C TRP A 109 4.92 -0.68 -2.39
N VAL A 110 5.79 0.00 -1.66
CA VAL A 110 5.76 1.46 -1.55
C VAL A 110 7.14 2.02 -1.81
N VAL A 111 7.20 3.09 -2.59
CA VAL A 111 8.40 3.88 -2.88
C VAL A 111 8.13 5.34 -2.54
N GLU A 112 9.00 5.96 -1.75
CA GLU A 112 8.87 7.34 -1.32
C GLU A 112 10.15 8.14 -1.60
N PHE A 113 10.00 9.29 -2.22
CA PHE A 113 11.08 10.25 -2.43
C PHE A 113 10.92 11.42 -1.46
N TRP A 114 11.72 11.44 -0.40
CA TRP A 114 11.66 12.49 0.62
C TRP A 114 12.67 13.61 0.31
N PRO A 115 12.29 14.90 0.40
CA PRO A 115 13.18 16.01 0.07
C PRO A 115 14.50 16.09 0.85
N LYS A 116 14.57 15.47 2.03
CA LYS A 116 15.74 15.53 2.94
C LYS A 116 16.57 14.25 2.95
N ASP A 117 16.13 13.21 2.26
CA ASP A 117 16.83 11.93 2.24
C ASP A 117 17.85 11.91 1.09
N ARG A 118 18.87 11.07 1.20
CA ARG A 118 19.88 10.93 0.13
C ARG A 118 19.44 9.95 -0.96
N GLU A 119 18.53 9.05 -0.61
CA GLU A 119 18.06 7.93 -1.41
C GLU A 119 16.56 7.78 -1.17
N PRO A 120 15.80 7.23 -2.14
CA PRO A 120 14.40 6.91 -1.92
C PRO A 120 14.24 5.85 -0.81
N ARG A 121 13.12 5.93 -0.10
CA ARG A 121 12.68 4.84 0.78
C ARG A 121 11.86 3.86 -0.03
N ALA A 122 12.02 2.58 0.28
CA ALA A 122 11.21 1.53 -0.31
C ALA A 122 10.94 0.44 0.72
N HIS A 123 9.72 -0.08 0.70
CA HIS A 123 9.35 -1.20 1.55
C HIS A 123 8.30 -2.08 0.89
N TYR A 124 8.36 -3.36 1.24
CA TYR A 124 7.32 -4.34 0.98
C TYR A 124 6.74 -4.83 2.31
N MET A 125 5.43 -4.99 2.36
CA MET A 125 4.74 -5.60 3.50
C MET A 125 3.68 -6.60 3.06
N ARG A 126 3.48 -7.64 3.87
CA ARG A 126 2.40 -8.60 3.70
C ARG A 126 1.49 -8.60 4.93
N THR A 127 0.27 -8.10 4.76
CA THR A 127 -0.72 -8.05 5.83
C THR A 127 -1.74 -9.17 5.66
N HIS A 128 -1.84 -10.04 6.67
CA HIS A 128 -2.86 -11.08 6.68
C HIS A 128 -4.19 -10.56 7.23
N ILE A 129 -5.20 -10.45 6.38
CA ILE A 129 -6.57 -10.08 6.74
C ILE A 129 -7.35 -11.36 7.08
N ARG A 130 -7.60 -11.57 8.37
CA ARG A 130 -8.55 -12.60 8.81
C ARG A 130 -9.96 -12.20 8.37
N ASP A 131 -10.59 -13.07 7.59
CA ASP A 131 -12.01 -12.98 7.27
C ASP A 131 -12.83 -13.26 8.54
N ALA A 132 -13.39 -12.21 9.15
CA ALA A 132 -14.20 -12.31 10.35
C ALA A 132 -15.51 -13.10 10.15
N SER A 133 -15.91 -13.37 8.90
CA SER A 133 -17.09 -14.19 8.58
C SER A 133 -16.79 -15.69 8.55
N LYS A 134 -15.52 -16.10 8.53
CA LYS A 134 -15.10 -17.50 8.54
C LYS A 134 -14.76 -17.93 9.96
N GLN A 135 -15.52 -18.88 10.51
CA GLN A 135 -15.18 -19.53 11.78
C GLN A 135 -13.90 -20.35 11.60
N TYR A 136 -12.78 -19.81 12.07
CA TYR A 136 -11.54 -20.56 12.17
C TYR A 136 -11.59 -21.43 13.42
N LYS A 137 -11.53 -22.77 13.27
CA LYS A 137 -11.34 -23.66 14.43
C LYS A 137 -9.92 -23.47 14.95
N GLU A 138 -9.76 -22.64 15.97
CA GLU A 138 -8.51 -22.61 16.74
C GLU A 138 -8.24 -24.02 17.26
N LYS A 139 -7.19 -24.66 16.75
CA LYS A 139 -6.62 -25.85 17.41
C LYS A 139 -5.99 -25.37 18.71
N ARG A 140 -6.69 -25.61 19.82
CA ARG A 140 -6.05 -25.60 21.15
C ARG A 140 -4.93 -26.63 21.14
N SER A 141 -3.70 -26.15 21.27
CA SER A 141 -2.52 -26.94 21.62
C SER A 141 -2.62 -27.47 23.04
#